data_AF-A0A915DIV9-F1
#
_entry.id   AF-A0A915DIV9-F1
#
_cell.length_a   1.000
_cell.length_b   1.000
_cell.length_c   1.000
_cell.angle_alpha   90.00
_cell.angle_beta   90.00
_cell.angle_gamma   90.00
#
_symmetry.space_group_name_H-M   'P 1'
#
loop_
_entity.id
_entity.type
_entity.pdbx_description
1 polymer ?
#
loop_
_entity_poly.entity_id
_entity_poly.type
_entity_poly.pdbx_seq_one_letter_code
_entity_poly.pdbx_strand_id
1 'polypeptide(L)'
;MYEDYFFFKEDGTLPITVLKDFGDRGAAGLTYVQNDQRHHIQSDVSRGVLLPPEGGWGQRTYSLTVTPNPYDEEYMKRAQNLLYTIEGDDCVTAVTLRYAATYRHGSHMKLQMGQQLQIYSVPCAPSLPNKTVVVEVVYIDELHDFIVLRAQTDLCIKSDEPSRGNPVTGQEYFQLGIFKGLPTYNKGVVMNEKPLKSGHLRGSAQTILGEFGGGCFTLHACIGITVRGHNDVPQILKQQSSADSLKELQMVDRYTSHTVFVPIAIIYYVIRNVSFAFTESA
;
A
#
# COMPACT_ATOMS: atom_id res chain seq x y z
N MET A 1 -12.67 19.00 18.38
CA MET A 1 -13.90 18.47 19.00
C MET A 1 -14.44 17.46 18.01
N TYR A 2 -14.42 16.17 18.34
CA TYR A 2 -14.93 15.13 17.45
C TYR A 2 -16.44 15.03 17.63
N GLU A 3 -17.19 14.99 16.54
CA GLU A 3 -18.59 14.61 16.57
C GLU A 3 -18.66 13.18 16.04
N ASP A 4 -19.08 12.25 16.91
CA ASP A 4 -19.31 10.87 16.53
C ASP A 4 -20.71 10.77 15.93
N TYR A 5 -20.78 10.30 14.68
CA TYR A 5 -22.04 10.01 14.01
C TYR A 5 -22.18 8.49 13.84
N PHE A 6 -23.26 7.95 14.40
CA PHE A 6 -23.64 6.55 14.23
C PHE A 6 -24.65 6.45 13.10
N PHE A 7 -24.35 5.63 12.09
CA PHE A 7 -25.26 5.35 10.98
C PHE A 7 -25.71 3.89 11.06
N PHE A 8 -27.01 3.66 10.92
CA PHE A 8 -27.60 2.33 10.83
C PHE A 8 -28.01 2.08 9.38
N LYS A 9 -27.74 0.89 8.85
CA LYS A 9 -28.37 0.45 7.59
C LYS A 9 -29.79 -0.03 7.88
N GLU A 10 -30.72 0.23 6.94
CA GLU A 10 -32.12 -0.23 7.02
C GLU A 10 -32.26 -1.76 7.06
N ASP A 11 -31.23 -2.52 6.66
CA ASP A 11 -31.23 -3.98 6.62
C ASP A 11 -30.83 -4.67 7.95
N GLY A 12 -30.58 -3.90 9.02
CA GLY A 12 -30.22 -4.44 10.34
C GLY A 12 -28.76 -4.89 10.47
N THR A 13 -27.89 -4.57 9.51
CA THR A 13 -26.44 -4.81 9.64
C THR A 13 -25.76 -3.81 10.59
N LEU A 14 -24.61 -4.21 11.14
CA LEU A 14 -23.88 -3.51 12.21
C LEU A 14 -23.70 -2.00 11.94
N PRO A 15 -23.76 -1.15 13.00
CA PRO A 15 -23.67 0.29 12.86
C PRO A 15 -22.32 0.69 12.25
N ILE A 16 -22.40 1.54 11.22
CA ILE A 16 -21.23 2.17 10.63
C ILE A 16 -20.91 3.39 11.49
N THR A 17 -19.75 3.36 12.16
CA THR A 17 -19.22 4.54 12.86
C THR A 17 -18.50 5.41 11.86
N VAL A 18 -18.96 6.64 11.69
CA VAL A 18 -18.35 7.62 10.81
C VAL A 18 -17.68 8.67 11.66
N LEU A 19 -16.35 8.73 11.57
CA LEU A 19 -15.56 9.76 12.22
C LEU A 19 -15.41 10.91 11.23
N LYS A 20 -15.92 12.09 11.61
CA LYS A 20 -15.72 13.31 10.82
C LYS A 20 -14.42 13.96 11.28
N ASP A 21 -13.42 13.94 10.40
CA ASP A 21 -12.15 14.62 10.66
C ASP A 21 -12.21 16.05 10.09
N PHE A 22 -12.04 17.04 10.97
CA PHE A 22 -11.88 18.43 10.57
C PHE A 22 -10.38 18.73 10.54
N GLY A 23 -9.71 18.40 9.43
CA GLY A 23 -8.38 18.92 9.17
C GLY A 23 -8.43 20.44 8.97
N ASP A 24 -7.42 21.17 9.45
CA ASP A 24 -7.28 22.64 9.40
C ASP A 24 -7.31 23.28 7.98
N ARG A 25 -7.56 22.50 6.92
CA ARG A 25 -7.55 22.95 5.52
C ARG A 25 -8.74 22.48 4.68
N GLY A 26 -9.93 22.35 5.28
CA GLY A 26 -11.20 22.39 4.54
C GLY A 26 -11.57 21.17 3.69
N ALA A 27 -10.77 20.10 3.69
CA ALA A 27 -11.17 18.80 3.14
C ALA A 27 -11.65 17.90 4.29
N ALA A 28 -12.96 17.79 4.47
CA ALA A 28 -13.53 16.83 5.41
C ALA A 28 -13.44 15.42 4.79
N GLY A 29 -12.49 14.60 5.25
CA GLY A 29 -12.47 13.18 4.96
C GLY A 29 -13.47 12.46 5.86
N LEU A 30 -14.35 11.64 5.28
CA LEU A 30 -15.16 10.71 6.05
C LEU A 30 -14.43 9.36 6.09
N THR A 31 -14.24 8.82 7.28
CA THR A 31 -13.71 7.45 7.45
C THR A 31 -14.80 6.62 8.10
N TYR A 32 -15.05 5.43 7.56
CA TYR A 32 -15.98 4.48 8.15
C TYR A 32 -15.32 3.14 8.44
N VAL A 33 -15.84 2.42 9.44
CA VAL A 33 -15.40 1.06 9.79
C VAL A 33 -16.49 0.07 9.43
N GLN A 34 -16.17 -0.96 8.65
CA GLN A 34 -17.06 -2.07 8.34
C GLN A 34 -16.28 -3.38 8.46
N ASN A 35 -16.81 -4.36 9.20
CA ASN A 35 -16.16 -5.67 9.42
C ASN A 35 -14.69 -5.54 9.90
N ASP A 36 -14.43 -4.66 10.86
CA ASP A 36 -13.09 -4.34 11.40
C ASP A 36 -12.08 -3.76 10.37
N GLN A 37 -12.52 -3.38 9.18
CA GLN A 37 -11.70 -2.70 8.17
C GLN A 37 -12.04 -1.21 8.13
N ARG A 38 -11.00 -0.36 8.08
CA ARG A 38 -11.15 1.09 7.88
C ARG A 38 -11.24 1.39 6.39
N HIS A 39 -12.27 2.14 6.02
CA HIS A 39 -12.50 2.59 4.66
C HIS A 39 -12.47 4.12 4.64
N HIS A 40 -11.57 4.69 3.82
CA HIS A 40 -11.55 6.11 3.55
C HIS A 40 -12.52 6.43 2.41
N ILE A 41 -13.50 7.28 2.69
CA ILE A 41 -14.45 7.77 1.70
C ILE A 41 -13.78 8.89 0.90
N GLN A 42 -13.18 8.51 -0.24
CA GLN A 42 -12.73 9.43 -1.29
C GLN A 42 -13.40 9.14 -2.64
N SER A 43 -14.33 8.18 -2.74
CA SER A 43 -15.12 7.92 -3.94
C SER A 43 -16.38 8.77 -4.01
N ASP A 44 -17.03 8.80 -5.18
CA ASP A 44 -18.27 9.50 -5.48
C ASP A 44 -19.40 9.11 -4.52
N VAL A 45 -19.45 9.82 -3.40
CA VAL A 45 -20.58 9.76 -2.48
C VAL A 45 -21.67 10.65 -3.02
N SER A 46 -22.71 10.04 -3.57
CA SER A 46 -23.99 10.72 -3.69
C SER A 46 -24.60 10.87 -2.29
N ARG A 47 -24.78 12.13 -1.85
CA ARG A 47 -25.60 12.44 -0.66
C ARG A 47 -27.01 11.90 -0.90
N GLY A 48 -27.46 10.98 -0.06
CA GLY A 48 -28.84 10.53 -0.02
C GLY A 48 -29.78 11.56 0.60
N VAL A 49 -31.07 11.23 0.57
CA VAL A 49 -32.18 12.08 1.04
C VAL A 49 -32.08 12.31 2.55
N LEU A 50 -32.35 13.54 2.99
CA LEU A 50 -32.45 13.89 4.40
C LEU A 50 -33.67 13.17 4.99
N LEU A 51 -33.47 12.24 5.91
CA LEU A 51 -34.60 11.64 6.63
C LEU A 51 -35.12 12.65 7.66
N PRO A 52 -36.45 12.81 7.80
CA PRO A 52 -37.01 13.70 8.81
C PRO A 52 -36.61 13.19 10.21
N PRO A 53 -36.36 14.10 11.16
CA PRO A 53 -35.98 13.70 12.51
C PRO A 53 -37.14 12.97 13.19
N GLU A 54 -36.93 11.70 13.54
CA GLU A 54 -37.83 10.99 14.45
C GLU A 54 -37.56 11.50 15.88
N GLY A 55 -38.48 12.30 16.43
CA GLY A 55 -38.47 12.65 17.85
C GLY A 55 -37.66 13.90 18.24
N GLY A 56 -38.05 15.06 17.71
CA GLY A 56 -37.97 16.36 18.43
C GLY A 56 -36.60 16.96 18.76
N TRP A 57 -35.50 16.23 18.63
CA TRP A 57 -34.15 16.72 18.92
C TRP A 57 -33.19 16.39 17.78
N GLY A 58 -33.16 17.28 16.77
CA GLY A 58 -31.96 17.72 16.05
C GLY A 58 -31.00 16.74 15.36
N GLN A 59 -31.19 15.42 15.43
CA GLN A 59 -30.27 14.47 14.79
C GLN A 59 -30.61 14.36 13.30
N ARG A 60 -29.73 14.86 12.44
CA ARG A 60 -29.85 14.71 10.98
C ARG A 60 -29.17 13.42 10.56
N THR A 61 -29.95 12.44 10.13
CA THR A 61 -29.43 11.21 9.53
C THR A 61 -29.27 11.42 8.03
N TYR A 62 -28.07 11.14 7.52
CA TYR A 62 -27.78 11.11 6.08
C TYR A 62 -27.62 9.66 5.64
N SER A 63 -28.30 9.25 4.58
CA SER A 63 -27.92 8.02 3.87
C SER A 63 -26.76 8.35 2.93
N LEU A 64 -25.68 7.57 3.06
CA LEU A 64 -24.51 7.65 2.19
C LEU A 64 -24.53 6.38 1.32
N THR A 65 -24.76 6.55 0.03
CA THR A 65 -24.57 5.45 -0.92
C THR A 65 -23.17 5.54 -1.47
N VAL A 66 -22.31 4.60 -1.07
CA VAL A 66 -21.00 4.41 -1.69
C VAL A 66 -21.20 3.43 -2.84
N THR A 67 -21.11 3.90 -4.07
CA THR A 67 -21.12 3.03 -5.24
C THR A 67 -19.67 2.66 -5.57
N PRO A 68 -19.26 1.38 -5.44
CA PRO A 68 -17.95 0.95 -5.89
C PRO A 68 -17.84 1.26 -7.38
N ASN A 69 -16.73 1.86 -7.80
CA ASN A 69 -16.44 1.97 -9.22
C ASN A 69 -16.11 0.55 -9.72
N PRO A 70 -16.90 -0.05 -10.63
CA PRO A 70 -16.67 -1.42 -11.08
C PRO A 70 -15.31 -1.60 -11.77
N TYR A 71 -14.74 -0.52 -12.33
CA TYR A 71 -13.38 -0.54 -12.88
C TYR A 71 -12.30 -0.73 -11.81
N ASP A 72 -12.56 -0.28 -10.57
CA ASP A 72 -11.62 -0.45 -9.46
C ASP A 72 -11.57 -1.93 -9.04
N GLU A 73 -12.69 -2.65 -9.03
CA GLU A 73 -12.72 -4.05 -8.57
C GLU A 73 -11.91 -5.00 -9.49
N GLU A 74 -12.09 -4.91 -10.81
CA GLU A 74 -11.33 -5.75 -11.75
C GLU A 74 -9.83 -5.41 -11.72
N TYR A 75 -9.51 -4.10 -11.67
CA TYR A 75 -8.13 -3.64 -11.57
C TYR A 75 -7.47 -4.15 -10.28
N MET A 76 -8.15 -4.01 -9.14
CA MET A 76 -7.63 -4.45 -7.85
C MET A 76 -7.43 -5.97 -7.83
N LYS A 77 -8.34 -6.74 -8.40
CA LYS A 77 -8.17 -8.19 -8.54
C LYS A 77 -6.92 -8.55 -9.36
N ARG A 78 -6.68 -7.85 -10.47
CA ARG A 78 -5.47 -8.04 -11.28
C ARG A 78 -4.20 -7.64 -10.53
N ALA A 79 -4.25 -6.52 -9.79
CA ALA A 79 -3.11 -6.06 -9.01
C ALA A 79 -2.81 -7.01 -7.82
N GLN A 80 -3.82 -7.63 -7.22
CA GLN A 80 -3.64 -8.65 -6.19
C GLN A 80 -2.96 -9.92 -6.72
N ASN A 81 -3.15 -10.29 -8.00
CA ASN A 81 -2.41 -11.40 -8.63
C ASN A 81 -0.89 -11.16 -8.69
N LEU A 82 -0.43 -9.93 -8.41
CA LEU A 82 0.97 -9.57 -8.34
C LEU A 82 1.57 -9.73 -6.94
N LEU A 83 0.78 -10.08 -5.93
CA LEU A 83 1.22 -10.20 -4.54
C LEU A 83 1.64 -11.62 -4.19
N TYR A 84 2.79 -11.70 -3.54
CA TYR A 84 3.36 -12.91 -2.97
C TYR A 84 3.81 -12.66 -1.52
N THR A 85 3.98 -13.73 -0.76
CA THR A 85 4.63 -13.71 0.56
C THR A 85 5.88 -14.60 0.54
N ILE A 86 6.92 -14.26 1.32
CA ILE A 86 8.13 -15.08 1.48
C ILE A 86 7.96 -16.06 2.63
N GLU A 87 7.64 -15.56 3.83
CA GLU A 87 7.32 -16.32 5.04
C GLU A 87 6.47 -15.41 5.95
N GLY A 88 5.30 -15.85 6.39
CA GLY A 88 4.40 -15.02 7.20
C GLY A 88 3.71 -13.90 6.42
N ASP A 89 3.77 -12.67 6.93
CA ASP A 89 3.07 -11.51 6.38
C ASP A 89 3.98 -10.58 5.54
N ASP A 90 5.23 -10.99 5.25
CA ASP A 90 6.17 -10.16 4.48
C ASP A 90 5.80 -10.17 2.99
N CYS A 91 5.52 -8.99 2.43
CA CYS A 91 4.98 -8.88 1.07
C CYS A 91 6.08 -8.78 0.00
N VAL A 92 5.78 -9.35 -1.16
CA VAL A 92 6.59 -9.31 -2.38
C VAL A 92 5.67 -8.95 -3.54
N THR A 93 6.09 -8.00 -4.36
CA THR A 93 5.32 -7.57 -5.53
C THR A 93 6.02 -7.99 -6.81
N ALA A 94 5.32 -8.70 -7.69
CA ALA A 94 5.76 -8.93 -9.05
C ALA A 94 5.82 -7.61 -9.82
N VAL A 95 7.01 -7.27 -10.32
CA VAL A 95 7.28 -6.03 -11.05
C VAL A 95 7.27 -6.26 -12.56
N THR A 96 7.71 -7.44 -12.99
CA THR A 96 7.67 -7.93 -14.37
C THR A 96 7.28 -9.41 -14.37
N LEU A 97 7.21 -10.03 -15.55
CA LEU A 97 7.00 -11.48 -15.65
C LEU A 97 7.98 -12.31 -14.82
N ARG A 98 9.26 -11.92 -14.70
CA ARG A 98 10.32 -12.74 -14.09
C ARG A 98 11.00 -12.09 -12.90
N TYR A 99 10.59 -10.88 -12.54
CA TYR A 99 11.19 -10.14 -11.43
C TYR A 99 10.12 -9.67 -10.47
N ALA A 100 10.43 -9.83 -9.19
CA ALA A 100 9.69 -9.26 -8.10
C ALA A 100 10.60 -8.35 -7.27
N ALA A 101 9.99 -7.53 -6.43
CA ALA A 101 10.71 -6.71 -5.48
C ALA A 101 10.04 -6.72 -4.10
N THR A 102 10.86 -6.49 -3.09
CA THR A 102 10.44 -6.35 -1.69
C THR A 102 11.39 -5.40 -0.96
N TYR A 103 11.17 -5.16 0.32
CA TYR A 103 12.01 -4.30 1.16
C TYR A 103 13.25 -5.05 1.69
N ARG A 104 14.25 -4.31 2.17
CA ARG A 104 15.52 -4.89 2.67
C ARG A 104 15.61 -4.97 4.19
N HIS A 105 15.06 -4.01 4.93
CA HIS A 105 15.15 -3.94 6.38
C HIS A 105 14.41 -5.11 7.08
N GLY A 106 14.52 -5.17 8.41
CA GLY A 106 13.80 -6.17 9.22
C GLY A 106 14.26 -7.60 8.96
N SER A 107 13.29 -8.51 8.75
CA SER A 107 13.51 -9.94 8.48
C SER A 107 14.37 -10.19 7.24
N HIS A 108 14.32 -9.28 6.26
CA HIS A 108 15.05 -9.40 4.99
C HIS A 108 16.53 -9.01 5.08
N MET A 109 17.01 -8.44 6.20
CA MET A 109 18.42 -8.06 6.36
C MET A 109 19.40 -9.24 6.33
N LYS A 110 18.91 -10.45 6.61
CA LYS A 110 19.71 -11.69 6.55
C LYS A 110 19.91 -12.23 5.13
N LEU A 111 19.13 -11.75 4.16
CA LEU A 111 19.19 -12.23 2.79
C LEU A 111 20.50 -11.81 2.11
N GLN A 112 21.03 -12.68 1.27
CA GLN A 112 22.29 -12.48 0.54
C GLN A 112 22.08 -12.63 -0.97
N MET A 113 22.93 -11.97 -1.76
CA MET A 113 22.97 -12.14 -3.22
C MET A 113 23.17 -13.62 -3.60
N GLY A 114 22.43 -14.09 -4.61
CA GLY A 114 22.42 -15.48 -5.06
C GLY A 114 21.62 -16.45 -4.18
N GLN A 115 21.12 -16.01 -3.02
CA GLN A 115 20.29 -16.84 -2.16
C GLN A 115 18.96 -17.17 -2.85
N GLN A 116 18.57 -18.43 -2.82
CA GLN A 116 17.24 -18.87 -3.25
C GLN A 116 16.27 -18.92 -2.07
N LEU A 117 15.03 -18.53 -2.33
CA LEU A 117 13.92 -18.59 -1.38
C LEU A 117 12.62 -18.95 -2.11
N GLN A 118 11.62 -19.37 -1.35
CA GLN A 118 10.29 -19.63 -1.88
C GLN A 118 9.39 -18.43 -1.62
N ILE A 119 8.56 -18.11 -2.60
CA ILE A 119 7.45 -17.17 -2.46
C ILE A 119 6.14 -17.85 -2.80
N TYR A 120 5.06 -17.41 -2.15
CA TYR A 120 3.72 -18.00 -2.26
C TYR A 120 2.76 -16.94 -2.75
N SER A 121 2.05 -17.21 -3.84
CA SER A 121 0.98 -16.31 -4.29
C SER A 121 -0.10 -16.22 -3.21
N VAL A 122 -0.62 -15.03 -2.96
CA VAL A 122 -1.73 -14.87 -2.02
C VAL A 122 -3.05 -15.16 -2.75
N PRO A 123 -3.86 -16.13 -2.28
CA PRO A 123 -5.09 -16.48 -2.96
C PRO A 123 -6.10 -15.33 -2.83
N CYS A 124 -6.45 -14.75 -3.97
CA CYS A 124 -7.51 -13.73 -4.05
C CYS A 124 -8.92 -14.35 -3.97
N ALA A 125 -9.00 -15.68 -4.12
CA ALA A 125 -10.23 -16.46 -3.98
C ALA A 125 -9.89 -17.80 -3.29
N PRO A 126 -10.76 -18.32 -2.40
CA PRO A 126 -10.54 -19.59 -1.68
C PRO A 126 -10.30 -20.82 -2.57
N SER A 127 -10.62 -20.72 -3.87
CA SER A 127 -10.57 -21.80 -4.85
C SER A 127 -9.29 -21.83 -5.69
N LEU A 128 -8.42 -20.81 -5.61
CA LEU A 128 -7.17 -20.78 -6.37
C LEU A 128 -6.04 -21.42 -5.53
N PRO A 129 -5.34 -22.44 -6.06
CA PRO A 129 -4.22 -23.04 -5.36
C PRO A 129 -3.09 -22.02 -5.20
N ASN A 130 -2.46 -22.01 -4.03
CA ASN A 130 -1.27 -21.20 -3.80
C ASN A 130 -0.16 -21.67 -4.75
N LYS A 131 0.27 -20.79 -5.64
CA LYS A 131 1.42 -20.99 -6.49
C LYS A 131 2.68 -20.71 -5.68
N THR A 132 3.47 -21.74 -5.44
CA THR A 132 4.82 -21.61 -4.88
C THR A 132 5.83 -21.40 -6.00
N VAL A 133 6.67 -20.39 -5.89
CA VAL A 133 7.72 -20.06 -6.86
C VAL A 133 9.06 -19.96 -6.14
N VAL A 134 10.10 -20.59 -6.68
CA VAL A 134 11.48 -20.39 -6.22
C VAL A 134 12.04 -19.15 -6.92
N VAL A 135 12.57 -18.23 -6.12
CA VAL A 135 13.20 -16.99 -6.60
C VAL A 135 14.60 -16.84 -6.02
N GLU A 136 15.45 -16.13 -6.74
CA GLU A 136 16.84 -15.83 -6.38
C GLU A 136 16.99 -14.34 -6.07
N VAL A 137 17.72 -13.99 -5.03
CA VAL A 137 18.11 -12.60 -4.74
C VAL A 137 19.17 -12.16 -5.74
N VAL A 138 18.80 -11.27 -6.66
CA VAL A 138 19.69 -10.82 -7.76
C VAL A 138 20.16 -9.38 -7.60
N TYR A 139 19.62 -8.63 -6.65
CA TYR A 139 20.10 -7.31 -6.28
C TYR A 139 19.64 -6.93 -4.87
N ILE A 140 20.50 -6.21 -4.14
CA ILE A 140 20.19 -5.63 -2.83
C ILE A 140 20.59 -4.15 -2.88
N ASP A 141 19.64 -3.26 -2.58
CA ASP A 141 19.87 -1.83 -2.39
C ASP A 141 19.68 -1.46 -0.91
N GLU A 142 20.79 -1.34 -0.18
CA GLU A 142 20.75 -0.93 1.23
C GLU A 142 20.38 0.55 1.39
N LEU A 143 20.65 1.39 0.37
CA LEU A 143 20.40 2.83 0.43
C LEU A 143 18.91 3.14 0.28
N HIS A 144 18.27 2.49 -0.68
CA HIS A 144 16.85 2.65 -1.00
C HIS A 144 15.96 1.58 -0.35
N ASP A 145 16.54 0.68 0.45
CA ASP A 145 15.83 -0.31 1.24
C ASP A 145 14.97 -1.28 0.43
N PHE A 146 15.52 -1.84 -0.66
CA PHE A 146 14.82 -2.84 -1.46
C PHE A 146 15.70 -3.98 -1.93
N ILE A 147 15.05 -5.08 -2.31
CA ILE A 147 15.64 -6.29 -2.86
C ILE A 147 14.94 -6.59 -4.18
N VAL A 148 15.70 -7.00 -5.20
CA VAL A 148 15.15 -7.56 -6.44
C VAL A 148 15.32 -9.06 -6.43
N LEU A 149 14.22 -9.74 -6.72
CA LEU A 149 14.12 -11.19 -6.79
C LEU A 149 13.88 -11.62 -8.24
N ARG A 150 14.55 -12.67 -8.70
CA ARG A 150 14.37 -13.25 -10.03
C ARG A 150 13.75 -14.64 -9.95
N ALA A 151 12.70 -14.87 -10.72
CA ALA A 151 12.05 -16.16 -10.86
C ALA A 151 12.48 -16.89 -12.15
N GLN A 152 12.60 -18.21 -12.08
CA GLN A 152 12.82 -19.08 -13.24
C GLN A 152 11.51 -19.47 -13.95
N THR A 153 10.36 -19.04 -13.43
CA THR A 153 9.03 -19.18 -14.04
C THR A 153 8.33 -17.83 -14.07
N ASP A 154 7.33 -17.66 -14.94
CA ASP A 154 6.56 -16.42 -14.96
C ASP A 154 5.82 -16.27 -13.63
N LEU A 155 5.89 -15.09 -13.01
CA LEU A 155 5.18 -14.76 -11.79
C LEU A 155 3.71 -14.55 -12.12
N CYS A 156 3.43 -13.54 -12.95
CA CYS A 156 2.09 -13.22 -13.44
C CYS A 156 1.90 -13.61 -14.92
N ILE A 157 0.67 -13.50 -15.41
CA ILE A 157 0.38 -13.57 -16.84
C ILE A 157 0.76 -12.24 -17.50
N LYS A 158 1.12 -12.27 -18.80
CA LYS A 158 1.60 -11.06 -19.50
C LYS A 158 0.59 -9.91 -19.47
N SER A 159 -0.70 -10.20 -19.53
CA SER A 159 -1.75 -9.17 -19.43
C SER A 159 -1.80 -8.49 -18.07
N ASP A 160 -1.34 -9.15 -17.00
CA ASP A 160 -1.34 -8.61 -15.64
C ASP A 160 -0.03 -7.90 -15.28
N GLU A 161 0.99 -7.99 -16.14
CA GLU A 161 2.26 -7.31 -15.91
C GLU A 161 2.02 -5.80 -15.73
N PRO A 162 2.45 -5.22 -14.59
CA PRO A 162 2.14 -3.84 -14.31
C PRO A 162 2.93 -2.93 -15.24
N SER A 163 2.23 -2.00 -15.89
CA SER A 163 2.91 -0.91 -16.60
C SER A 163 3.69 -0.04 -15.63
N ARG A 164 4.80 0.53 -16.09
CA ARG A 164 5.59 1.49 -15.33
C ARG A 164 4.87 2.84 -15.29
N GLY A 165 4.61 3.34 -14.09
CA GLY A 165 4.02 4.65 -13.85
C GLY A 165 5.06 5.67 -13.40
N ASN A 166 4.83 6.93 -13.74
CA ASN A 166 5.52 8.05 -13.10
C ASN A 166 4.53 8.68 -12.11
N PRO A 167 4.83 8.68 -10.81
CA PRO A 167 3.96 9.27 -9.80
C PRO A 167 3.87 10.79 -9.97
N VAL A 168 2.66 11.33 -9.88
CA VAL A 168 2.32 12.76 -10.00
C VAL A 168 1.75 13.25 -8.66
N THR A 169 2.10 14.44 -8.17
CA THR A 169 1.62 14.94 -6.87
C THR A 169 0.10 15.13 -6.93
N GLY A 170 -0.59 14.66 -5.90
CA GLY A 170 -2.05 14.64 -5.84
C GLY A 170 -2.69 13.47 -6.58
N GLN A 171 -1.92 12.67 -7.32
CA GLN A 171 -2.43 11.49 -8.01
C GLN A 171 -2.87 10.42 -7.00
N GLU A 172 -4.06 9.88 -7.19
CA GLU A 172 -4.56 8.77 -6.41
C GLU A 172 -3.79 7.49 -6.70
N TYR A 173 -3.58 6.69 -5.65
CA TYR A 173 -3.02 5.36 -5.75
C TYR A 173 -3.63 4.41 -4.71
N PHE A 174 -3.47 3.13 -4.97
CA PHE A 174 -3.79 2.02 -4.09
C PHE A 174 -2.48 1.36 -3.67
N GLN A 175 -2.25 1.33 -2.37
CA GLN A 175 -1.24 0.49 -1.76
C GLN A 175 -1.82 -0.89 -1.55
N LEU A 176 -1.12 -1.91 -2.00
CA LEU A 176 -1.44 -3.30 -1.72
C LEU A 176 -0.49 -3.87 -0.68
N GLY A 177 -0.96 -4.86 0.07
CA GLY A 177 -0.16 -5.56 1.06
C GLY A 177 -0.78 -6.90 1.46
N ILE A 178 -0.19 -7.54 2.46
CA ILE A 178 -0.67 -8.81 2.99
C ILE A 178 -0.74 -8.70 4.50
N PHE A 179 -1.89 -8.98 5.10
CA PHE A 179 -2.04 -8.98 6.55
C PHE A 179 -2.76 -10.24 6.99
N LYS A 180 -2.11 -11.01 7.87
CA LYS A 180 -2.62 -12.31 8.34
C LYS A 180 -2.97 -13.24 7.18
N GLY A 181 -2.12 -13.27 6.17
CA GLY A 181 -2.30 -14.07 4.95
C GLY A 181 -3.42 -13.63 4.01
N LEU A 182 -4.06 -12.48 4.24
CA LEU A 182 -5.09 -11.92 3.36
C LEU A 182 -4.57 -10.67 2.64
N PRO A 183 -4.93 -10.45 1.35
CA PRO A 183 -4.61 -9.21 0.68
C PRO A 183 -5.26 -8.02 1.39
N THR A 184 -4.49 -6.96 1.62
CA THR A 184 -4.99 -5.66 2.07
C THR A 184 -4.84 -4.63 0.97
N TYR A 185 -5.66 -3.59 1.04
CA TYR A 185 -5.43 -2.41 0.24
C TYR A 185 -5.76 -1.14 1.02
N ASN A 186 -5.00 -0.09 0.74
CA ASN A 186 -5.19 1.24 1.28
C ASN A 186 -5.15 2.27 0.15
N LYS A 187 -6.10 3.20 0.12
CA LYS A 187 -6.12 4.30 -0.85
C LYS A 187 -5.34 5.49 -0.30
N GLY A 188 -4.62 6.20 -1.16
CA GLY A 188 -3.97 7.45 -0.82
C GLY A 188 -3.70 8.31 -2.04
N VAL A 189 -3.03 9.44 -1.81
CA VAL A 189 -2.53 10.33 -2.85
C VAL A 189 -1.02 10.50 -2.73
N VAL A 190 -0.34 10.61 -3.86
CA VAL A 190 1.09 10.92 -3.91
C VAL A 190 1.31 12.33 -3.36
N MET A 191 2.15 12.47 -2.34
CA MET A 191 2.38 13.77 -1.68
C MET A 191 3.50 14.58 -2.36
N ASN A 192 4.45 13.91 -3.01
CA ASN A 192 5.59 14.54 -3.68
C ASN A 192 5.99 13.77 -4.94
N GLU A 193 6.21 14.46 -6.05
CA GLU A 193 6.79 13.93 -7.29
C GLU A 193 8.29 13.75 -7.22
N LYS A 194 8.96 14.73 -6.62
CA LYS A 194 10.42 14.71 -6.49
C LYS A 194 10.78 13.80 -5.33
N PRO A 195 11.64 12.79 -5.55
CA PRO A 195 12.14 11.97 -4.48
C PRO A 195 12.76 12.82 -3.37
N LEU A 196 12.59 12.38 -2.12
CA LEU A 196 13.31 12.91 -0.97
C LEU A 196 14.82 12.76 -1.19
N LYS A 197 15.63 13.37 -0.33
CA LYS A 197 17.10 13.16 -0.34
C LYS A 197 17.51 11.68 -0.27
N SER A 198 16.64 10.84 0.29
CA SER A 198 16.82 9.39 0.35
C SER A 198 16.42 8.65 -0.93
N GLY A 199 15.94 9.32 -1.99
CA GLY A 199 15.46 8.68 -3.22
C GLY A 199 14.04 8.11 -3.16
N HIS A 200 13.32 8.32 -2.04
CA HIS A 200 11.97 7.77 -1.82
C HIS A 200 10.87 8.80 -2.10
N LEU A 201 9.64 8.33 -2.28
CA LEU A 201 8.42 9.16 -2.37
C LEU A 201 7.52 8.94 -1.17
N ARG A 202 6.63 9.90 -0.90
CA ARG A 202 5.62 9.81 0.16
C ARG A 202 4.23 9.76 -0.45
N GLY A 203 3.40 8.92 0.13
CA GLY A 203 1.97 8.86 -0.13
C GLY A 203 1.17 9.04 1.16
N SER A 204 -0.08 9.46 1.01
CA SER A 204 -0.94 9.73 2.16
C SER A 204 -1.56 8.48 2.77
N ALA A 205 -1.46 7.31 2.12
CA ALA A 205 -2.06 6.09 2.64
C ALA A 205 -1.44 5.72 4.00
N GLN A 206 -2.26 5.15 4.88
CA GLN A 206 -1.78 4.60 6.14
C GLN A 206 -1.14 3.23 5.85
N THR A 207 0.14 3.08 6.20
CA THR A 207 0.82 1.79 6.10
C THR A 207 0.68 1.01 7.40
N ILE A 208 0.28 -0.27 7.30
CA ILE A 208 0.25 -1.21 8.42
C ILE A 208 1.32 -2.31 8.26
N LEU A 209 1.56 -3.06 9.34
CA LEU A 209 2.44 -4.23 9.29
C LEU A 209 1.94 -5.23 8.22
N GLY A 210 2.87 -5.75 7.42
CA GLY A 210 2.59 -6.68 6.33
C GLY A 210 2.38 -6.03 4.94
N GLU A 211 2.33 -4.70 4.88
CA GLU A 211 2.26 -4.00 3.58
C GLU A 211 3.63 -3.61 3.01
N PHE A 212 4.69 -3.80 3.79
CA PHE A 212 6.05 -3.60 3.32
C PHE A 212 6.39 -4.60 2.22
N GLY A 213 6.95 -4.11 1.12
CA GLY A 213 7.21 -4.85 -0.11
C GLY A 213 6.00 -4.96 -1.04
N GLY A 214 4.83 -4.50 -0.60
CA GLY A 214 3.63 -4.38 -1.40
C GLY A 214 3.69 -3.23 -2.41
N GLY A 215 3.01 -3.39 -3.54
CA GLY A 215 3.06 -2.42 -4.64
C GLY A 215 2.13 -1.24 -4.40
N CYS A 216 2.54 -0.07 -4.89
CA CYS A 216 1.72 1.12 -5.00
C CYS A 216 1.27 1.26 -6.46
N PHE A 217 -0.03 1.29 -6.70
CA PHE A 217 -0.63 1.24 -8.03
C PHE A 217 -1.58 2.41 -8.27
N THR A 218 -1.49 3.00 -9.44
CA THR A 218 -2.55 3.85 -10.01
C THR A 218 -3.49 2.96 -10.83
N LEU A 219 -4.61 3.46 -11.35
CA LEU A 219 -5.49 2.67 -12.24
C LEU A 219 -4.81 2.11 -13.49
N HIS A 220 -3.61 2.59 -13.83
CA HIS A 220 -2.93 2.24 -15.09
C HIS A 220 -1.57 1.60 -14.88
N ALA A 221 -0.94 1.75 -13.71
CA ALA A 221 0.48 1.46 -13.57
C ALA A 221 0.91 1.29 -12.12
N CYS A 222 1.93 0.46 -11.90
CA CYS A 222 2.69 0.46 -10.66
C CYS A 222 3.57 1.71 -10.62
N ILE A 223 3.58 2.43 -9.50
CA ILE A 223 4.37 3.64 -9.27
C ILE A 223 5.48 3.43 -8.23
N GLY A 224 5.44 2.35 -7.45
CA GLY A 224 6.50 1.99 -6.52
C GLY A 224 6.20 0.76 -5.68
N ILE A 225 7.12 0.44 -4.77
CA ILE A 225 6.91 -0.54 -3.71
C ILE A 225 7.05 0.13 -2.35
N THR A 226 6.12 -0.16 -1.45
CA THR A 226 6.15 0.32 -0.08
C THR A 226 7.35 -0.27 0.62
N VAL A 227 8.16 0.56 1.26
CA VAL A 227 9.30 0.07 2.06
C VAL A 227 9.18 0.47 3.51
N ARG A 228 8.46 1.54 3.87
CA ARG A 228 8.32 1.94 5.28
C ARG A 228 7.01 2.68 5.54
N GLY A 229 6.59 2.67 6.79
CA GLY A 229 5.71 3.69 7.35
C GLY A 229 6.56 4.81 7.97
N HIS A 230 6.02 6.03 8.05
CA HIS A 230 6.73 7.19 8.63
C HIS A 230 7.41 6.93 9.98
N ASN A 231 6.86 6.02 10.79
CA ASN A 231 7.32 5.73 12.15
C ASN A 231 8.63 4.90 12.19
N ASP A 232 9.09 4.37 11.06
CA ASP A 232 10.36 3.66 10.91
C ASP A 232 11.51 4.61 10.50
N VAL A 233 11.68 5.67 11.30
CA VAL A 233 12.87 6.52 11.22
C VAL A 233 14.10 5.62 11.47
N PRO A 234 15.08 5.57 10.53
CA PRO A 234 16.29 4.78 10.70
C PRO A 234 16.93 5.06 12.05
N GLN A 235 17.35 4.02 12.78
CA GLN A 235 18.10 4.20 14.03
C GLN A 235 19.33 5.10 13.86
N ILE A 236 19.90 5.14 12.64
CA ILE A 236 20.99 6.03 12.24
C ILE A 236 20.61 7.52 12.38
N LEU A 237 19.36 7.90 12.06
CA LEU A 237 18.88 9.27 12.26
C LEU A 237 18.52 9.54 13.73
N LYS A 238 18.03 8.53 14.46
CA LYS A 238 17.76 8.64 15.91
C LYS A 238 19.04 8.88 16.73
N GLN A 239 20.19 8.38 16.27
CA GLN A 239 21.49 8.60 16.92
C GLN A 239 22.07 10.01 16.68
N GLN A 240 21.54 10.77 15.72
CA GLN A 240 22.05 12.09 15.33
C GLN A 240 21.13 13.26 15.74
N SER A 241 19.95 12.99 16.28
CA SER A 241 18.95 14.02 16.65
C SER A 241 18.96 14.35 18.14
N SER A 242 18.84 15.64 18.49
CA SER A 242 18.69 16.09 19.89
C SER A 242 17.37 15.61 20.52
N ALA A 243 17.34 15.51 21.85
CA ALA A 243 16.18 15.02 22.61
C ALA A 243 14.88 15.83 22.39
N ASP A 244 14.98 17.11 22.08
CA ASP A 244 13.82 17.97 21.79
C ASP A 244 13.27 17.75 20.38
N SER A 245 14.15 17.45 19.40
CA SER A 245 13.76 17.05 18.04
C SER A 245 12.98 15.74 18.04
N LEU A 246 13.33 14.82 18.96
CA LEU A 246 12.66 13.54 19.15
C LEU A 246 11.23 13.69 19.69
N LYS A 247 10.94 14.70 20.51
CA LYS A 247 9.58 14.94 21.05
C LYS A 247 8.62 15.54 20.03
N GLU A 248 9.09 16.45 19.17
CA GLU A 248 8.29 16.97 18.05
C GLU A 248 8.01 15.88 17.00
N LEU A 249 9.01 15.06 16.67
CA LEU A 249 8.84 13.88 15.81
C LEU A 249 7.80 12.90 16.39
N GLN A 250 7.84 12.63 17.69
CA GLN A 250 6.92 11.71 18.38
C GLN A 250 5.46 12.18 18.47
N MET A 251 5.20 13.50 18.45
CA MET A 251 3.82 14.02 18.49
C MET A 251 3.16 14.09 17.10
N VAL A 252 3.94 14.30 16.04
CA VAL A 252 3.46 14.19 14.65
C VAL A 252 3.28 12.71 14.24
N ASP A 253 4.10 11.80 14.78
CA ASP A 253 4.09 10.34 14.52
C ASP A 253 2.80 9.60 14.90
N ARG A 254 1.95 10.14 15.79
CA ARG A 254 0.70 9.46 16.19
C ARG A 254 -0.46 9.66 15.22
N TYR A 255 -0.38 10.67 14.34
CA TYR A 255 -1.53 11.11 13.55
C TYR A 255 -1.34 11.01 12.03
N THR A 256 -0.15 10.68 11.52
CA THR A 256 0.08 10.57 10.07
C THR A 256 1.11 9.50 9.70
N SER A 257 0.74 8.22 9.76
CA SER A 257 1.58 7.12 9.27
C SER A 257 1.59 7.11 7.74
N HIS A 258 2.28 8.07 7.11
CA HIS A 258 2.40 8.13 5.66
C HIS A 258 3.18 6.95 5.10
N THR A 259 2.75 6.44 3.94
CA THR A 259 3.51 5.48 3.14
C THR A 259 4.77 6.13 2.60
N VAL A 260 5.89 5.42 2.75
CA VAL A 260 7.13 5.71 2.02
C VAL A 260 7.38 4.58 1.05
N PHE A 261 7.50 4.91 -0.23
CA PHE A 261 7.73 3.92 -1.28
C PHE A 261 8.90 4.28 -2.20
N VAL A 262 9.58 3.26 -2.70
CA VAL A 262 10.65 3.38 -3.70
C VAL A 262 10.00 3.54 -5.07
N PRO A 263 10.33 4.59 -5.85
CA PRO A 263 9.83 4.74 -7.21
C PRO A 263 10.10 3.50 -8.07
N ILE A 264 9.09 3.02 -8.77
CA ILE A 264 9.20 1.84 -9.63
C ILE A 264 10.28 2.01 -10.71
N ALA A 265 10.52 3.27 -11.12
CA ALA A 265 11.54 3.64 -12.09
C ALA A 265 12.96 3.19 -11.68
N ILE A 266 13.30 3.29 -10.38
CA ILE A 266 14.59 2.88 -9.84
C ILE A 266 14.74 1.36 -9.95
N ILE A 267 13.69 0.63 -9.60
CA ILE A 267 13.68 -0.84 -9.64
C ILE A 267 13.78 -1.36 -11.07
N TYR A 268 13.03 -0.77 -12.02
CA TYR A 268 13.12 -1.11 -13.44
C TYR A 268 14.51 -0.82 -14.01
N TYR A 269 15.15 0.28 -13.59
CA TYR A 269 16.52 0.58 -13.99
C TYR A 269 17.47 -0.52 -13.54
N VAL A 270 17.36 -0.97 -12.28
CA VAL A 270 18.16 -2.09 -11.76
C VAL A 270 17.87 -3.39 -12.52
N ILE A 271 16.60 -3.76 -12.69
CA ILE A 271 16.21 -4.99 -13.42
C ILE A 271 16.79 -5.00 -14.82
N ARG A 272 16.76 -3.87 -15.53
CA ARG A 272 17.34 -3.75 -16.87
C ARG A 272 18.84 -4.05 -16.85
N ASN A 273 19.60 -3.43 -15.94
CA ASN A 273 21.06 -3.59 -15.87
C ASN A 273 21.46 -5.01 -15.41
N VAL A 274 20.75 -5.57 -14.44
CA VAL A 274 20.97 -6.95 -13.98
C VAL A 274 20.67 -7.95 -15.11
N SER A 275 19.60 -7.73 -15.88
CA SER A 275 19.24 -8.62 -17.00
C SER A 275 20.31 -8.64 -18.11
N PHE A 276 20.91 -7.49 -18.43
CA PHE A 276 21.99 -7.42 -19.43
C PHE A 276 23.24 -8.20 -19.02
N ALA A 277 23.61 -8.14 -17.74
CA ALA A 277 24.79 -8.86 -17.24
C ALA A 277 24.66 -10.38 -17.43
N PHE A 278 23.45 -10.94 -17.34
CA PHE A 278 23.25 -12.37 -17.56
C PHE A 278 23.28 -12.78 -19.03
N THR A 279 22.85 -11.92 -19.95
CA THR A 279 22.87 -12.22 -21.39
C THR A 279 24.27 -12.24 -22.00
N GLU A 280 25.25 -11.58 -21.38
CA GLU A 280 26.64 -11.57 -21.87
C GLU A 280 27.48 -12.74 -21.34
N SER A 281 26.99 -13.45 -20.31
CA SER A 281 27.69 -14.57 -19.67
C SER A 281 27.30 -15.96 -20.17
N ALA A 282 26.34 -16.05 -21.10
CA ALA A 282 25.81 -17.29 -21.67
C ALA A 282 26.23 -17.45 -23.13
#